data_AF-A0AB36CKG3-F1
#
_entry.id   AF-A0AB36CKG3-F1
#
_cell.length_a   1.000
_cell.length_b   1.000
_cell.length_c   1.000
_cell.angle_alpha   90.00
_cell.angle_beta   90.00
_cell.angle_gamma   90.00
#
_symmetry.space_group_name_H-M   'P 1'
#
loop_
_entity.id
_entity.type
_entity.pdbx_description
1 polymer ?
#
loop_
_entity_poly.entity_id
_entity_poly.type
_entity_poly.pdbx_seq_one_letter_code
_entity_poly.pdbx_strand_id
1 'polypeptide(L)'
;MRYAYSGLAAVFCLAALLANLADLPTLIALVCLAAAAVFLILALRTNQTPQPGKDRELDRADLSNEQVEKIQDLLADGQFGTAVKQIQLWFKYVSYDDAEAFIKNFR
;
A
#
# COMPACT_ATOMS: atom_id res chain seq x y z
N MET A 1 -0.83 6.39 -5.25
CA MET A 1 -1.10 5.58 -6.46
C MET A 1 -1.83 4.24 -6.20
N ARG A 2 -2.36 4.00 -4.99
CA ARG A 2 -2.90 2.68 -4.57
C ARG A 2 -4.25 2.29 -5.19
N TYR A 3 -4.97 3.24 -5.80
CA TYR A 3 -6.34 3.04 -6.31
C TYR A 3 -6.45 3.15 -7.84
N ALA A 4 -5.37 3.51 -8.53
CA ALA A 4 -5.40 3.72 -9.98
C ALA A 4 -5.67 2.41 -10.75
N TYR A 5 -5.03 1.32 -10.31
CA TYR A 5 -5.19 0.01 -10.94
C TYR A 5 -6.55 -0.65 -10.65
N SER A 6 -7.06 -0.49 -9.42
CA SER A 6 -8.39 -0.97 -9.03
C SER A 6 -9.50 -0.21 -9.77
N GLY A 7 -9.31 1.11 -9.96
CA GLY A 7 -10.20 1.94 -10.76
C GLY A 7 -10.22 1.53 -12.24
N LEU A 8 -9.06 1.24 -12.83
CA LEU A 8 -8.97 0.79 -14.22
C LEU A 8 -9.67 -0.56 -14.43
N ALA A 9 -9.52 -1.49 -13.48
CA ALA A 9 -10.19 -2.79 -13.52
C ALA A 9 -11.72 -2.64 -13.43
N ALA A 10 -12.22 -1.73 -12.59
CA ALA A 10 -13.65 -1.44 -12.51
C ALA A 10 -14.20 -0.85 -13.82
N VAL A 11 -13.45 0.04 -14.47
CA VAL A 11 -13.81 0.61 -15.79
C VAL A 11 -13.87 -0.46 -16.87
N PHE A 12 -12.92 -1.40 -16.90
CA PHE A 12 -12.94 -2.52 -17.84
C PHE A 12 -14.10 -3.49 -17.60
N CYS A 13 -14.45 -3.77 -16.34
CA CYS A 13 -15.65 -4.55 -16.00
C CYS A 13 -16.94 -3.84 -16.46
N LEU A 14 -17.05 -2.53 -16.26
CA LEU A 14 -18.18 -1.73 -16.73
C LEU A 14 -18.27 -1.70 -18.26
N ALA A 15 -17.14 -1.58 -18.95
CA ALA A 15 -17.08 -1.65 -20.42
C ALA A 15 -17.51 -3.03 -20.96
N ALA A 16 -17.11 -4.12 -20.29
CA ALA A 16 -17.54 -5.47 -20.65
C ALA A 16 -19.04 -5.68 -20.43
N LEU A 17 -19.60 -5.12 -19.36
CA LEU A 17 -21.03 -5.16 -19.08
C LEU A 17 -21.85 -4.41 -20.13
N LEU A 18 -21.37 -3.22 -20.54
CA LEU A 18 -21.98 -2.40 -21.59
C LEU A 18 -21.90 -3.07 -22.98
N ALA A 19 -20.80 -3.76 -23.28
CA ALA A 19 -20.66 -4.51 -24.53
C ALA A 19 -21.63 -5.71 -24.59
N ASN A 20 -21.87 -6.39 -23.47
CA ASN A 20 -22.83 -7.48 -23.40
C ASN A 20 -24.29 -6.97 -23.51
N LEU A 21 -24.58 -5.76 -23.02
CA LEU A 21 -25.90 -5.14 -23.14
C LEU A 21 -26.23 -4.69 -24.57
N ALA A 22 -25.23 -4.54 -25.43
CA ALA A 22 -25.36 -4.07 -26.82
C ALA A 22 -25.50 -5.22 -27.84
N ASP A 23 -25.80 -6.45 -27.40
CA ASP A 23 -26.04 -7.64 -28.25
C ASP A 23 -24.84 -8.00 -29.15
N LEU A 24 -23.62 -7.71 -28.67
CA LEU A 24 -22.38 -8.10 -29.35
C LEU A 24 -22.13 -9.62 -29.20
N PRO A 25 -21.46 -10.25 -30.18
CA PRO A 25 -21.16 -11.67 -30.16
C PRO A 25 -20.56 -12.10 -28.82
N THR A 26 -21.12 -13.15 -28.21
CA THR A 26 -20.77 -13.62 -26.86
C THR A 26 -19.28 -13.91 -26.70
N LEU A 27 -18.59 -14.25 -27.79
CA LEU A 27 -17.13 -14.41 -27.86
C LEU A 27 -16.36 -13.13 -27.50
N ILE A 28 -16.84 -11.95 -27.92
CA ILE A 28 -16.20 -10.66 -27.63
C ILE A 28 -16.32 -10.34 -26.14
N ALA A 29 -17.48 -10.60 -25.54
CA ALA A 29 -17.69 -10.46 -24.10
C ALA A 29 -16.78 -11.42 -23.30
N LEU A 30 -16.61 -12.65 -23.76
CA LEU A 30 -15.75 -13.66 -23.13
C LEU A 30 -14.27 -13.26 -23.15
N VAL A 31 -13.77 -12.73 -24.28
CA VAL A 31 -12.39 -12.24 -24.39
C VAL A 31 -12.15 -11.01 -23.50
N CYS A 32 -13.11 -10.07 -23.45
CA CYS A 32 -13.02 -8.93 -22.53
C CYS A 32 -13.00 -9.36 -21.05
N LEU A 33 -13.82 -10.34 -20.68
CA LEU A 33 -13.90 -10.84 -19.32
C LEU A 33 -12.61 -11.60 -18.92
N ALA A 34 -12.02 -12.37 -19.85
CA ALA A 34 -10.73 -13.01 -19.65
C ALA A 34 -9.60 -11.98 -19.46
N ALA A 35 -9.58 -10.91 -20.26
CA ALA A 35 -8.60 -9.83 -20.09
C ALA A 35 -8.77 -9.10 -18.74
N ALA A 36 -10.01 -8.80 -18.34
CA ALA A 36 -10.31 -8.18 -17.05
C ALA A 36 -9.86 -9.05 -15.86
N ALA A 37 -10.04 -10.38 -15.94
CA ALA A 37 -9.59 -11.31 -14.92
C ALA A 37 -8.06 -11.30 -14.75
N VAL A 38 -7.29 -11.27 -15.85
CA VAL A 38 -5.82 -11.18 -15.80
C VAL A 38 -5.35 -9.89 -15.13
N PHE A 39 -5.96 -8.76 -15.48
CA PHE A 39 -5.64 -7.47 -14.86
C PHE A 39 -6.02 -7.43 -13.38
N LEU A 40 -7.14 -8.05 -12.98
CA LEU A 40 -7.55 -8.16 -11.60
C LEU A 40 -6.54 -8.97 -10.77
N ILE A 41 -6.07 -10.11 -11.29
CA ILE A 41 -5.05 -10.94 -10.61
C ILE A 41 -3.74 -10.17 -10.45
N LEU A 42 -3.32 -9.42 -11.47
CA LEU A 42 -2.12 -8.59 -11.41
C LEU A 42 -2.24 -7.45 -10.39
N ALA A 43 -3.43 -6.82 -10.31
CA ALA A 43 -3.75 -5.79 -9.33
C ALA A 43 -3.79 -6.35 -7.89
N LEU A 44 -4.31 -7.57 -7.68
CA LEU A 44 -4.26 -8.22 -6.37
C LEU A 44 -2.83 -8.54 -5.94
N ARG A 45 -1.98 -9.04 -6.85
CA ARG A 45 -0.56 -9.30 -6.53
C ARG A 45 0.21 -8.04 -6.17
N THR A 46 -0.05 -6.93 -6.85
CA THR A 46 0.63 -5.65 -6.57
C THR A 46 0.14 -4.99 -5.27
N ASN A 47 -1.11 -5.25 -4.86
CA ASN A 47 -1.64 -4.81 -3.56
C ASN A 47 -1.11 -5.59 -2.36
N GLN A 48 -0.35 -6.67 -2.56
CA GLN A 48 0.40 -7.36 -1.50
C GLN A 48 1.72 -6.64 -1.18
N THR A 49 1.73 -5.31 -1.17
CA THR A 49 2.90 -4.58 -0.71
C THR A 49 3.04 -4.85 0.79
N PRO A 50 4.11 -5.52 1.26
CA PRO A 50 4.22 -5.92 2.65
C PRO A 50 4.18 -4.68 3.55
N GLN A 51 3.21 -4.64 4.47
CA GLN A 51 3.03 -3.49 5.34
C GLN A 51 3.98 -3.58 6.52
N PRO A 52 4.78 -2.53 6.81
CA PRO A 52 5.67 -2.50 7.97
C PRO A 52 4.87 -2.62 9.26
N GLY A 53 5.33 -3.49 10.16
CA GLY A 53 4.66 -3.89 11.39
C GLY A 53 3.59 -4.98 11.24
N LYS A 54 3.14 -5.29 10.02
CA LYS A 54 2.14 -6.35 9.78
C LYS A 54 2.73 -7.58 9.11
N ASP A 55 3.35 -7.36 7.95
CA ASP A 55 3.84 -8.44 7.07
C ASP A 55 5.38 -8.50 7.06
N ARG A 56 6.04 -7.45 7.57
CA ARG A 56 7.49 -7.33 7.72
C ARG A 56 7.87 -6.28 8.77
N GLU A 57 9.11 -6.29 9.23
CA GLU A 57 9.67 -5.27 10.11
C GLU A 57 9.74 -3.90 9.41
N LEU A 58 9.68 -2.83 10.22
CA LEU A 58 9.82 -1.45 9.76
C LEU A 58 11.29 -1.18 9.41
N ASP A 59 11.52 -0.68 8.19
CA ASP A 59 12.85 -0.31 7.72
C ASP A 59 12.96 1.23 7.59
N ARG A 60 14.20 1.75 7.64
CA ARG A 60 14.46 3.17 7.37
C ARG A 60 13.98 3.60 5.99
N ALA A 61 14.05 2.70 5.00
CA ALA A 61 13.55 2.95 3.64
C ALA A 61 12.03 3.19 3.59
N ASP A 62 11.28 2.85 4.64
CA ASP A 62 9.85 3.11 4.73
C ASP A 62 9.52 4.53 5.15
N LEU A 63 10.50 5.27 5.69
CA LEU A 63 10.32 6.66 6.07
C LEU A 63 10.59 7.57 4.87
N SER A 64 9.76 8.59 4.70
CA SER A 64 10.08 9.71 3.82
C SER A 64 11.24 10.54 4.39
N ASN A 65 11.92 11.32 3.55
CA ASN A 65 12.99 12.22 4.00
C ASN A 65 12.53 13.18 5.11
N GLU A 66 11.31 13.69 5.01
CA GLU A 66 10.70 14.57 6.02
C GLU A 66 10.46 13.84 7.35
N GLN A 67 10.02 12.57 7.30
CA GLN A 67 9.84 11.76 8.50
C GLN A 67 11.19 11.45 9.15
N VAL A 68 12.22 11.17 8.35
CA VAL A 68 13.58 10.94 8.84
C VAL A 68 14.13 12.18 9.55
N GLU A 69 14.02 13.36 8.94
CA GLU A 69 14.43 14.62 9.54
C GLU A 69 13.69 14.87 10.86
N LYS A 70 12.37 14.65 10.87
CA LYS A 70 11.57 14.83 12.08
C LYS A 70 11.98 13.89 13.22
N ILE A 71 12.32 12.64 12.93
CA ILE A 71 12.81 11.70 13.95
C ILE A 71 14.19 12.13 14.43
N GLN A 72 15.08 12.59 13.54
CA GLN A 72 16.39 13.11 13.93
C GLN A 72 16.27 14.33 14.85
N ASP A 73 15.39 15.27 14.56
CA ASP A 73 15.11 16.43 15.41
C ASP A 73 14.63 16.00 16.80
N LEU A 74 13.65 15.07 16.85
CA LEU A 74 13.14 14.57 18.12
C LEU A 74 14.21 13.85 18.95
N LEU A 75 15.12 13.12 18.29
CA LEU A 75 16.23 12.46 18.96
C LEU A 75 17.32 13.45 19.41
N ALA A 76 17.60 14.48 18.62
CA ALA A 76 18.51 15.57 18.98
C ALA A 76 18.01 16.34 20.20
N ASP A 77 16.70 16.53 20.31
CA ASP A 77 16.02 17.16 21.45
C ASP A 77 15.89 16.23 22.67
N GLY A 78 16.37 14.99 22.60
CA GLY A 78 16.26 13.99 23.67
C GLY A 78 14.85 13.45 23.87
N GLN A 79 13.91 13.71 22.95
CA GLN A 79 12.51 13.31 23.02
C GLN A 79 12.26 11.90 22.47
N PHE A 80 12.99 10.92 23.00
CA PHE A 80 12.92 9.53 22.53
C PHE A 80 11.48 8.97 22.57
N GLY A 81 10.76 9.14 23.68
CA GLY A 81 9.39 8.64 23.83
C GLY A 81 8.40 9.26 22.84
N THR A 82 8.65 10.51 22.41
CA THR A 82 7.86 11.18 21.38
C THR A 82 8.16 10.59 20.00
N ALA A 83 9.44 10.32 19.69
CA ALA A 83 9.84 9.67 18.44
C ALA A 83 9.19 8.28 18.28
N VAL A 84 9.16 7.47 19.33
CA VAL A 84 8.49 6.14 19.31
C VAL A 84 6.99 6.27 19.02
N LYS A 85 6.29 7.19 19.70
CA LYS A 85 4.86 7.43 19.43
C LYS A 85 4.61 7.97 18.02
N GLN A 86 5.53 8.77 17.49
CA GLN A 86 5.44 9.32 16.14
C GLN A 86 5.50 8.21 15.09
N ILE A 87 6.37 7.21 15.28
CA ILE A 87 6.41 5.99 14.45
C ILE A 87 5.09 5.23 14.49
N GLN A 88 4.53 5.00 15.68
CA GLN A 88 3.23 4.32 15.81
C GLN A 88 2.08 5.07 15.11
N LEU A 89 2.13 6.40 15.15
CA LEU A 89 1.14 7.25 14.46
C LEU A 89 1.23 7.12 12.93
N TRP A 90 2.44 7.01 12.39
CA TRP A 90 2.65 6.85 10.94
C TRP A 90 2.42 5.42 10.47
N PHE A 91 2.77 4.44 11.29
CA PHE A 91 2.73 3.02 10.94
C PHE A 91 1.76 2.28 11.86
N LYS A 92 0.50 2.21 11.42
CA LYS A 92 -0.63 1.65 12.17
C LYS A 92 -0.38 0.27 12.80
N TYR A 93 0.42 -0.59 12.15
CA TYR A 93 0.62 -1.96 12.57
C TYR A 93 1.89 -2.18 13.38
N VAL A 94 2.73 -1.15 13.52
CA VAL A 94 3.97 -1.25 14.29
C VAL A 94 3.64 -1.19 15.78
N SER A 95 4.05 -2.22 16.52
CA SER A 95 3.85 -2.28 17.97
C SER A 95 4.73 -1.26 18.70
N TYR A 96 4.53 -1.07 20.00
CA TYR A 96 5.39 -0.17 20.78
C TYR A 96 6.82 -0.69 20.83
N ASP A 97 6.98 -1.98 21.09
CA ASP A 97 8.28 -2.62 21.22
C ASP A 97 9.05 -2.56 19.89
N ASP A 98 8.38 -2.77 18.77
CA ASP A 98 8.98 -2.67 17.44
C ASP A 98 9.37 -1.22 17.10
N ALA A 99 8.50 -0.26 17.40
CA ALA A 99 8.81 1.16 17.21
C ALA A 99 9.99 1.60 18.10
N GLU A 100 10.04 1.12 19.34
CA GLU A 100 11.14 1.40 20.26
C GLU A 100 12.45 0.78 19.76
N ALA A 101 12.43 -0.49 19.34
CA ALA A 101 13.58 -1.17 18.77
C ALA A 101 14.07 -0.48 17.49
N PHE A 102 13.15 -0.06 16.62
CA PHE A 102 13.46 0.71 15.43
C PHE A 102 14.17 2.02 15.78
N ILE A 103 13.65 2.80 16.73
CA ILE A 103 14.25 4.08 17.13
C ILE A 103 15.61 3.87 17.83
N LYS A 104 15.78 2.81 18.63
CA LYS A 104 17.09 2.45 19.22
C LYS A 104 18.15 2.17 18.16
N ASN A 105 17.74 1.54 17.06
CA ASN A 105 18.61 1.20 15.93
C ASN A 105 18.65 2.28 14.84
N PHE A 106 18.00 3.43 15.03
CA PHE A 106 17.88 4.49 14.03
C PHE A 106 19.16 5.32 13.82
N ARG A 107 20.18 5.09 14.66
CA ARG A 107 21.41 5.88 14.70
C ARG A 107 22.39 5.53 13.57
#